data_AF-A0A9N9J9T1-F1
#
_entry.id   AF-A0A9N9J9T1-F1
#
_cell.length_a   1.000
_cell.length_b   1.000
_cell.length_c   1.000
_cell.angle_alpha   90.00
_cell.angle_beta   90.00
_cell.angle_gamma   90.00
#
_symmetry.space_group_name_H-M   'P 1'
#
loop_
_entity.id
_entity.type
_entity.pdbx_description
1 polymer ?
#
loop_
_entity_poly.entity_id
_entity_poly.type
_entity_poly.pdbx_seq_one_letter_code
_entity_poly.pdbx_strand_id
1 'polypeptide(L)'
;MSKVNHHELDLDNLDFKRTYTFEEFELVNEQLKTRTLEIDGNPVDLFEFNKGKLIPMPQNPVNKEAVAGEIFGQLRTWNVCTHQNGIITTSQGGFDFDISGQRTIRAPDVAFIPKNIYRSLDHQQQWSFKGQSFTPTFIVKVAVVREGYQEFNDLDQKFREIYFATSSSVDLGWLVDPKNKQIYIYRRRVSGVVYRTSHGWNNVNGGSVLPGFTLEVQKIDDTISQESSESSSSDEELQINCPECEITFSDRYTFMKHYENSHARRWRKRE
;
A
#
# COMPACT_ATOMS: atom_id res chain seq x y z
N MET A 1 -27.14 -15.74 -19.93
CA MET A 1 -27.00 -14.36 -20.43
C MET A 1 -28.06 -13.49 -19.75
N SER A 2 -27.69 -12.83 -18.65
CA SER A 2 -28.57 -11.86 -17.98
C SER A 2 -28.39 -10.51 -18.70
N LYS A 3 -29.48 -9.97 -19.26
CA LYS A 3 -29.51 -8.60 -19.78
C LYS A 3 -29.43 -7.66 -18.58
N VAL A 4 -28.23 -7.21 -18.24
CA VAL A 4 -28.07 -6.09 -17.31
C VAL A 4 -28.59 -4.86 -18.04
N ASN A 5 -29.67 -4.29 -17.50
CA ASN A 5 -30.17 -3.00 -17.94
C ASN A 5 -29.07 -1.98 -17.54
N HIS A 6 -28.23 -1.57 -18.49
CA HIS A 6 -27.26 -0.51 -18.27
C HIS A 6 -28.03 0.80 -18.17
N HIS A 7 -28.59 1.09 -16.99
CA HIS A 7 -28.82 2.48 -16.63
C HIS A 7 -27.44 3.12 -16.59
N GLU A 8 -27.19 3.99 -17.57
CA GLU A 8 -26.02 4.84 -17.61
C GLU A 8 -26.02 5.66 -16.31
N LEU A 9 -25.07 5.39 -15.42
CA LEU A 9 -24.92 6.14 -14.19
C LEU A 9 -24.50 7.55 -14.57
N ASP A 10 -25.28 8.54 -14.15
CA ASP A 10 -24.88 9.94 -14.24
C ASP A 10 -23.79 10.19 -13.20
N LEU A 11 -22.55 10.05 -13.65
CA LEU A 11 -21.38 10.23 -12.81
C LEU A 11 -21.15 11.68 -12.38
N ASP A 12 -21.75 12.65 -13.07
CA ASP A 12 -21.64 14.07 -12.71
C ASP A 12 -22.63 14.42 -11.58
N ASN A 13 -23.61 13.55 -11.32
CA ASN A 13 -24.63 13.70 -10.28
C ASN A 13 -24.73 12.46 -9.37
N LEU A 14 -23.60 11.96 -8.87
CA LEU A 14 -23.58 10.86 -7.90
C LEU A 14 -24.23 11.27 -6.56
N ASP A 15 -25.30 10.58 -6.17
CA ASP A 15 -25.94 10.75 -4.86
C ASP A 15 -25.27 9.89 -3.77
N PHE A 16 -24.36 10.49 -3.00
CA PHE A 16 -23.69 9.82 -1.87
C PHE A 16 -24.63 9.41 -0.72
N LYS A 17 -25.90 9.85 -0.72
CA LYS A 17 -26.90 9.43 0.27
C LYS A 17 -27.59 8.12 -0.10
N ARG A 18 -27.58 7.69 -1.36
CA ARG A 18 -28.16 6.38 -1.76
C ARG A 18 -27.21 5.21 -1.50
N THR A 19 -27.72 4.01 -1.71
CA THR A 19 -26.95 2.76 -1.63
C THR A 19 -26.67 2.29 -3.06
N TYR A 20 -25.40 1.99 -3.34
CA TYR A 20 -24.92 1.48 -4.61
C TYR A 20 -24.71 -0.03 -4.54
N THR A 21 -24.99 -0.75 -5.62
CA THR A 21 -24.58 -2.15 -5.76
C THR A 21 -23.08 -2.24 -5.99
N PHE A 22 -22.52 -3.44 -5.87
CA PHE A 22 -21.11 -3.64 -6.15
C PHE A 22 -20.78 -3.45 -7.63
N GLU A 23 -21.70 -3.86 -8.52
CA GLU A 23 -21.57 -3.66 -9.96
C GLU A 23 -21.60 -2.18 -10.34
N GLU A 24 -22.43 -1.37 -9.67
CA GLU A 24 -22.41 0.09 -9.84
C GLU A 24 -21.07 0.67 -9.37
N PHE A 25 -20.52 0.21 -8.25
CA PHE A 25 -19.18 0.59 -7.78
C PHE A 25 -18.08 0.25 -8.79
N GLU A 26 -18.07 -0.98 -9.33
CA GLU A 26 -17.11 -1.40 -10.36
C GLU A 26 -17.25 -0.53 -11.62
N LEU A 27 -18.49 -0.24 -12.05
CA LEU A 27 -18.76 0.58 -13.22
C LEU A 27 -18.28 2.03 -13.04
N VAL A 28 -18.54 2.62 -11.87
CA VAL A 28 -18.06 3.98 -11.54
C VAL A 28 -16.54 4.03 -11.64
N ASN A 29 -15.83 3.13 -10.95
CA ASN A 29 -14.36 3.11 -10.96
C ASN A 29 -13.78 2.80 -12.35
N GLU A 30 -14.44 1.96 -13.16
CA GLU A 30 -14.02 1.72 -14.54
C GLU A 30 -14.11 2.98 -15.40
N GLN A 31 -15.20 3.73 -15.26
CA GLN A 31 -15.43 4.95 -16.03
C GLN A 31 -14.49 6.09 -15.60
N LEU A 32 -14.05 6.14 -14.34
CA LEU A 32 -13.10 7.15 -13.85
C LEU A 32 -11.66 6.94 -14.32
N LYS A 33 -11.34 5.82 -14.99
CA LYS A 33 -10.00 5.63 -15.60
C LYS A 33 -9.67 6.67 -16.68
N THR A 34 -10.67 7.29 -17.27
CA THR A 34 -10.50 8.26 -18.37
C THR A 34 -10.97 9.66 -18.02
N ARG A 35 -11.38 9.90 -16.77
CA ARG A 35 -11.98 11.18 -16.33
C ARG A 35 -11.82 11.37 -14.81
N THR A 36 -11.71 12.61 -14.38
CA THR A 36 -11.63 12.97 -12.95
C THR A 36 -12.90 13.73 -12.55
N LEU A 37 -13.47 13.39 -11.41
CA LEU A 37 -14.57 14.13 -10.78
C LEU A 37 -14.03 15.20 -9.84
N GLU A 38 -14.81 16.24 -9.59
CA GLU A 38 -14.56 17.19 -8.50
C GLU A 38 -15.62 17.00 -7.42
N ILE A 39 -15.19 16.69 -6.19
CA ILE A 39 -16.07 16.48 -5.03
C ILE A 39 -15.55 17.35 -3.90
N ASP A 40 -16.39 18.29 -3.43
CA ASP A 40 -16.03 19.26 -2.39
C ASP A 40 -14.71 20.01 -2.70
N GLY A 41 -14.47 20.34 -3.97
CA GLY A 41 -13.27 21.03 -4.45
C GLY A 41 -12.02 20.14 -4.58
N ASN A 42 -12.16 18.82 -4.43
CA ASN A 42 -11.05 17.87 -4.55
C ASN A 42 -11.20 17.00 -5.80
N PRO A 43 -10.13 16.78 -6.58
CA PRO A 43 -10.13 15.83 -7.68
C PRO A 43 -10.22 14.39 -7.16
N VAL A 44 -11.15 13.61 -7.70
CA VAL A 44 -11.43 12.21 -7.35
C VAL A 44 -11.49 11.38 -8.63
N ASP A 45 -10.62 10.38 -8.74
CA ASP A 45 -10.55 9.45 -9.87
C ASP A 45 -10.77 7.99 -9.45
N LEU A 46 -11.02 7.75 -8.15
CA LEU A 46 -11.30 6.43 -7.61
C LEU A 46 -12.19 6.52 -6.37
N PHE A 47 -12.99 5.48 -6.14
CA PHE A 47 -13.75 5.28 -4.92
C PHE A 47 -13.32 4.02 -4.18
N GLU A 48 -13.40 4.06 -2.85
CA GLU A 48 -13.53 2.89 -1.98
C GLU A 48 -15.02 2.51 -1.82
N PHE A 49 -15.30 1.31 -1.30
CA PHE A 49 -16.67 0.83 -1.12
C PHE A 49 -16.89 0.30 0.30
N ASN A 50 -17.97 0.71 0.95
CA ASN A 50 -18.33 0.19 2.28
C ASN A 50 -19.83 0.20 2.47
N LYS A 51 -20.44 -0.97 2.67
CA LYS A 51 -21.89 -1.10 2.93
C LYS A 51 -22.77 -0.35 1.93
N GLY A 52 -22.43 -0.44 0.64
CA GLY A 52 -23.14 0.24 -0.44
C GLY A 52 -22.86 1.74 -0.57
N LYS A 53 -21.88 2.27 0.18
CA LYS A 53 -21.44 3.67 0.05
C LYS A 53 -20.19 3.76 -0.79
N LEU A 54 -20.23 4.63 -1.79
CA LEU A 54 -19.05 5.12 -2.50
C LEU A 54 -18.32 6.09 -1.57
N ILE A 55 -17.04 5.85 -1.34
CA ILE A 55 -16.20 6.67 -0.48
C ILE A 55 -15.12 7.29 -1.36
N PRO A 56 -15.17 8.62 -1.60
CA PRO A 56 -14.22 9.28 -2.47
C PRO A 56 -12.77 9.02 -2.03
N MET A 57 -11.88 8.78 -2.99
CA MET A 57 -10.44 8.82 -2.77
C MET A 57 -9.88 10.08 -3.45
N PRO A 58 -9.74 11.20 -2.73
CA PRO A 58 -9.06 12.37 -3.26
C PRO A 58 -7.64 12.04 -3.68
N GLN A 59 -7.16 12.72 -4.72
CA GLN A 59 -5.76 12.59 -5.12
C GLN A 59 -4.82 13.00 -3.99
N ASN A 60 -3.76 12.23 -3.81
CA ASN A 60 -2.75 12.51 -2.80
C ASN A 60 -1.76 13.58 -3.31
N PRO A 61 -1.38 14.56 -2.48
CA PRO A 61 -0.31 15.49 -2.80
C PRO A 61 1.04 14.78 -3.02
N VAL A 62 1.92 15.38 -3.82
CA VAL A 62 3.22 14.80 -4.23
C VAL A 62 4.06 14.22 -3.09
N ASN A 63 4.19 14.93 -1.96
CA ASN A 63 5.00 14.43 -0.84
C ASN A 63 4.40 13.18 -0.19
N LYS A 64 3.07 13.05 -0.15
CA LYS A 64 2.41 11.87 0.41
C LYS A 64 2.65 10.66 -0.50
N GLU A 65 2.55 10.83 -1.81
CA GLU A 65 2.89 9.79 -2.78
C GLU A 65 4.38 9.43 -2.74
N ALA A 66 5.28 10.41 -2.60
CA ALA A 66 6.71 10.16 -2.46
C ALA A 66 7.04 9.34 -1.21
N VAL A 67 6.42 9.64 -0.06
CA VAL A 67 6.55 8.82 1.16
C VAL A 67 6.05 7.39 0.95
N ALA A 68 4.87 7.21 0.34
CA ALA A 68 4.35 5.88 0.04
C ALA A 68 5.28 5.11 -0.94
N GLY A 69 5.82 5.80 -1.94
CA GLY A 69 6.79 5.27 -2.90
C GLY A 69 8.09 4.81 -2.25
N GLU A 70 8.63 5.58 -1.30
CA GLU A 70 9.83 5.20 -0.56
C GLU A 70 9.58 3.99 0.35
N ILE A 71 8.46 3.96 1.07
CA ILE A 71 8.07 2.80 1.90
C ILE A 71 7.93 1.54 1.03
N PHE A 72 7.28 1.66 -0.13
CA PHE A 72 7.20 0.59 -1.12
C PHE A 72 8.60 0.14 -1.59
N GLY A 73 9.49 1.08 -1.88
CA GLY A 73 10.87 0.81 -2.33
C GLY A 73 11.68 0.01 -1.31
N GLN A 74 11.60 0.40 -0.03
CA GLN A 74 12.26 -0.33 1.06
C GLN A 74 11.70 -1.74 1.22
N LEU A 75 10.37 -1.90 1.22
CA LEU A 75 9.72 -3.21 1.28
C LEU A 75 10.09 -4.09 0.10
N ARG A 76 10.14 -3.53 -1.11
CA ARG A 76 10.51 -4.26 -2.34
C ARG A 76 11.92 -4.80 -2.24
N THR A 77 12.86 -3.95 -1.84
CA THR A 77 14.25 -4.36 -1.64
C THR A 77 14.35 -5.49 -0.63
N TRP A 78 13.69 -5.37 0.54
CA TRP A 78 13.63 -6.45 1.52
C TRP A 78 13.00 -7.74 0.97
N ASN A 79 11.85 -7.65 0.30
CA ASN A 79 11.10 -8.79 -0.24
C ASN A 79 11.93 -9.58 -1.26
N VAL A 80 12.68 -8.89 -2.12
CA VAL A 80 13.57 -9.49 -3.13
C VAL A 80 14.83 -10.06 -2.48
N CYS A 81 15.58 -9.25 -1.74
CA CYS A 81 16.89 -9.61 -1.21
C CYS A 81 16.83 -10.68 -0.11
N THR A 82 15.72 -10.78 0.62
CA THR A 82 15.52 -11.82 1.65
C THR A 82 14.64 -12.98 1.17
N HIS A 83 14.30 -12.99 -0.13
CA HIS A 83 13.50 -14.04 -0.78
C HIS A 83 12.16 -14.35 -0.10
N GLN A 84 11.48 -13.33 0.44
CA GLN A 84 10.13 -13.50 1.00
C GLN A 84 9.15 -13.95 -0.09
N ASN A 85 9.36 -13.50 -1.33
CA ASN A 85 8.53 -13.81 -2.50
C ASN A 85 7.03 -13.50 -2.29
N GLY A 86 6.73 -12.51 -1.46
CA GLY A 86 5.38 -11.94 -1.34
C GLY A 86 5.13 -10.89 -2.42
N ILE A 87 3.92 -10.32 -2.40
CA ILE A 87 3.50 -9.23 -3.27
C ILE A 87 3.37 -7.96 -2.43
N ILE A 88 3.83 -6.85 -3.00
CA ILE A 88 3.66 -5.52 -2.41
C ILE A 88 2.80 -4.73 -3.39
N THR A 89 1.78 -4.03 -2.89
CA THR A 89 0.87 -3.21 -3.69
C THR A 89 0.89 -1.76 -3.21
N THR A 90 0.50 -0.84 -4.09
CA THR A 90 0.29 0.58 -3.80
C THR A 90 -1.20 0.95 -3.87
N SER A 91 -1.53 2.21 -3.58
CA SER A 91 -2.86 2.80 -3.37
C SER A 91 -3.91 2.64 -4.47
N GLN A 92 -3.59 2.03 -5.62
CA GLN A 92 -4.60 1.69 -6.65
C GLN A 92 -5.14 0.25 -6.54
N GLY A 93 -4.50 -0.61 -5.76
CA GLY A 93 -4.97 -1.97 -5.49
C GLY A 93 -5.86 -2.02 -4.25
N GLY A 94 -7.17 -2.15 -4.43
CA GLY A 94 -8.09 -2.40 -3.33
C GLY A 94 -8.04 -3.84 -2.81
N PHE A 95 -8.55 -4.07 -1.60
CA PHE A 95 -8.81 -5.39 -1.03
C PHE A 95 -10.22 -5.45 -0.48
N ASP A 96 -10.88 -6.60 -0.61
CA ASP A 96 -12.16 -6.85 0.03
C ASP A 96 -11.95 -7.36 1.46
N PHE A 97 -12.30 -6.53 2.44
CA PHE A 97 -12.20 -6.86 3.86
C PHE A 97 -13.40 -7.66 4.40
N ASP A 98 -14.45 -7.86 3.59
CA ASP A 98 -15.66 -8.63 3.92
C ASP A 98 -16.11 -8.51 5.38
N ILE A 99 -16.63 -7.33 5.74
CA ILE A 99 -16.99 -7.03 7.13
C ILE A 99 -18.41 -7.55 7.37
N SER A 100 -18.51 -8.60 8.17
CA SER A 100 -19.80 -9.23 8.53
C SER A 100 -20.60 -9.72 7.32
N GLY A 101 -19.94 -10.29 6.32
CA GLY A 101 -20.57 -10.79 5.09
C GLY A 101 -20.93 -9.69 4.09
N GLN A 102 -20.40 -8.47 4.27
CA GLN A 102 -20.60 -7.34 3.37
C GLN A 102 -19.28 -6.88 2.78
N ARG A 103 -19.25 -6.86 1.44
CA ARG A 103 -18.11 -6.40 0.66
C ARG A 103 -17.69 -4.99 1.08
N THR A 104 -16.41 -4.87 1.43
CA THR A 104 -15.82 -3.61 1.90
C THR A 104 -14.47 -3.44 1.22
N ILE A 105 -14.43 -2.67 0.14
CA ILE A 105 -13.21 -2.43 -0.64
C ILE A 105 -12.45 -1.27 -0.04
N ARG A 106 -11.22 -1.51 0.42
CA ARG A 106 -10.29 -0.48 0.89
C ARG A 106 -8.95 -0.56 0.20
N ALA A 107 -8.34 0.59 -0.03
CA ALA A 107 -7.03 0.75 -0.63
C ALA A 107 -6.06 1.36 0.41
N PRO A 108 -5.30 0.52 1.14
CA PRO A 108 -4.15 1.02 1.89
C PRO A 108 -3.11 1.64 0.93
N ASP A 109 -2.30 2.57 1.43
CA ASP A 109 -1.33 3.28 0.57
C ASP A 109 -0.19 2.36 0.15
N VAL A 110 0.20 1.45 1.05
CA VAL A 110 1.09 0.32 0.75
C VAL A 110 0.55 -0.91 1.47
N ALA A 111 0.62 -2.08 0.84
CA ALA A 111 0.30 -3.35 1.49
C ALA A 111 1.26 -4.46 1.09
N PHE A 112 1.40 -5.47 1.97
CA PHE A 112 2.16 -6.68 1.71
C PHE A 112 1.30 -7.93 1.90
N ILE A 113 1.36 -8.81 0.92
CA ILE A 113 0.70 -10.12 0.89
C ILE A 113 1.79 -11.18 0.90
N PRO A 114 1.81 -12.09 1.88
CA PRO A 114 2.83 -13.12 1.95
C PRO A 114 2.63 -14.15 0.83
N LYS A 115 3.74 -14.77 0.44
CA LYS A 115 3.82 -15.75 -0.66
C LYS A 115 2.77 -16.85 -0.61
N ASN A 116 2.48 -17.38 0.57
CA ASN A 116 1.52 -18.47 0.75
C ASN A 116 0.09 -18.02 0.40
N ILE A 117 -0.32 -16.84 0.84
CA ILE A 117 -1.63 -16.27 0.49
C ILE A 117 -1.68 -16.00 -1.01
N TYR A 118 -0.67 -15.32 -1.57
CA TYR A 118 -0.68 -14.98 -2.99
C TYR A 118 -0.73 -16.23 -3.90
N ARG A 119 -0.02 -17.30 -3.54
CA ARG A 119 0.00 -18.56 -4.30
C ARG A 119 -1.28 -19.38 -4.18
N SER A 120 -2.11 -19.14 -3.16
CA SER A 120 -3.41 -19.79 -3.04
C SER A 120 -4.52 -19.05 -3.79
N LEU A 121 -4.25 -17.84 -4.30
CA LEU A 121 -5.26 -17.08 -5.02
C LEU A 121 -5.61 -17.73 -6.35
N ASP A 122 -6.90 -17.79 -6.64
CA ASP A 122 -7.43 -18.17 -7.95
C ASP A 122 -7.38 -16.99 -8.96
N HIS A 123 -7.75 -17.26 -10.21
CA HIS A 123 -7.72 -16.26 -11.28
C HIS A 123 -8.70 -15.11 -11.03
N GLN A 124 -9.86 -15.35 -10.41
CA GLN A 124 -10.82 -14.28 -10.13
C GLN A 124 -10.26 -13.34 -9.06
N GLN A 125 -9.68 -13.89 -7.99
CA GLN A 125 -9.05 -13.13 -6.91
C GLN A 125 -7.83 -12.32 -7.39
N GLN A 126 -7.09 -12.82 -8.38
CA GLN A 126 -5.89 -12.13 -8.90
C GLN A 126 -6.21 -10.97 -9.85
N TRP A 127 -7.29 -11.08 -10.64
CA TRP A 127 -7.57 -10.17 -11.74
C TRP A 127 -8.89 -9.41 -11.61
N SER A 128 -9.60 -9.57 -10.49
CA SER A 128 -10.85 -8.87 -10.19
C SER A 128 -11.14 -8.85 -8.68
N PHE A 129 -12.20 -8.16 -8.27
CA PHE A 129 -12.78 -8.26 -6.93
C PHE A 129 -13.81 -9.40 -6.79
N LYS A 130 -13.80 -10.35 -7.74
CA LYS A 130 -14.66 -11.53 -7.75
C LYS A 130 -13.90 -12.71 -7.15
N GLY A 131 -14.63 -13.71 -6.66
CA GLY A 131 -14.07 -14.82 -5.89
C GLY A 131 -14.14 -14.56 -4.38
N GLN A 132 -13.46 -15.42 -3.61
CA GLN A 132 -13.43 -15.30 -2.16
C GLN A 132 -12.57 -14.11 -1.73
N SER A 133 -13.04 -13.32 -0.78
CA SER A 133 -12.32 -12.16 -0.26
C SER A 133 -11.00 -12.59 0.41
N PHE A 134 -9.96 -11.79 0.22
CA PHE A 134 -8.67 -11.96 0.89
C PHE A 134 -8.09 -10.58 1.21
N THR A 135 -7.20 -10.55 2.20
CA THR A 135 -6.60 -9.32 2.72
C THR A 135 -5.08 -9.47 2.85
N PRO A 136 -4.33 -8.36 2.84
CA PRO A 136 -2.90 -8.38 3.13
C PRO A 136 -2.65 -8.71 4.61
N THR A 137 -1.41 -9.03 4.97
CA THR A 137 -1.01 -9.21 6.39
C THR A 137 -0.40 -7.95 6.98
N PHE A 138 0.06 -7.03 6.11
CA PHE A 138 0.63 -5.76 6.49
C PHE A 138 0.09 -4.63 5.62
N ILE A 139 -0.22 -3.50 6.25
CA ILE A 139 -0.68 -2.28 5.56
C ILE A 139 0.01 -1.02 6.08
N VAL A 140 0.03 0.01 5.25
CA VAL A 140 0.45 1.36 5.61
C VAL A 140 -0.58 2.36 5.12
N LYS A 141 -0.90 3.34 5.97
CA LYS A 141 -1.54 4.59 5.58
C LYS A 141 -0.60 5.75 5.86
N VAL A 142 -0.46 6.64 4.89
CA VAL A 142 0.27 7.90 5.02
C VAL A 142 -0.78 9.00 5.21
N ALA A 143 -0.68 9.76 6.29
CA ALA A 143 -1.61 10.87 6.54
C ALA A 143 -0.95 11.91 7.43
N VAL A 144 -1.36 13.17 7.27
CA VAL A 144 -1.01 14.24 8.20
C VAL A 144 -2.15 14.33 9.22
N VAL A 145 -1.91 13.86 10.43
CA VAL A 145 -2.92 13.75 11.49
C VAL A 145 -2.31 14.00 12.85
N ARG A 146 -3.12 14.56 13.76
CA ARG A 146 -2.69 14.82 15.13
C ARG A 146 -3.58 14.07 16.09
N GLU A 147 -2.97 13.32 17.02
CA GLU A 147 -3.71 12.61 18.06
C GLU A 147 -4.57 13.59 18.87
N GLY A 148 -5.83 13.19 19.12
CA GLY A 148 -6.84 14.02 19.76
C GLY A 148 -7.75 14.80 18.79
N TYR A 149 -7.45 14.83 17.50
CA TYR A 149 -8.30 15.46 16.48
C TYR A 149 -9.20 14.43 15.77
N GLN A 150 -10.32 14.91 15.21
CA GLN A 150 -11.33 14.04 14.60
C GLN A 150 -10.77 13.15 13.49
N GLU A 151 -9.96 13.72 12.59
CA GLU A 151 -9.35 13.00 11.46
C GLU A 151 -8.49 11.80 11.91
N PHE A 152 -7.76 11.97 13.03
CA PHE A 152 -6.99 10.89 13.63
C PHE A 152 -7.90 9.81 14.22
N ASN A 153 -8.95 10.22 14.94
CA ASN A 153 -9.90 9.30 15.55
C ASN A 153 -10.63 8.47 14.49
N ASP A 154 -11.03 9.08 13.38
CA ASP A 154 -11.67 8.40 12.26
C ASP A 154 -10.74 7.37 11.61
N LEU A 155 -9.45 7.71 11.44
CA LEU A 155 -8.45 6.76 10.95
C LEU A 155 -8.14 5.65 11.96
N ASP A 156 -8.00 5.95 13.25
CA ASP A 156 -7.80 4.94 14.30
C ASP A 156 -8.96 3.95 14.35
N GLN A 157 -10.20 4.46 14.28
CA GLN A 157 -11.40 3.64 14.19
C GLN A 157 -11.37 2.77 12.92
N LYS A 158 -11.02 3.35 11.75
CA LYS A 158 -10.86 2.59 10.50
C LYS A 158 -9.83 1.48 10.64
N PHE A 159 -8.69 1.72 11.29
CA PHE A 159 -7.72 0.66 11.58
C PHE A 159 -8.33 -0.47 12.41
N ARG A 160 -9.01 -0.15 13.51
CA ARG A 160 -9.55 -1.16 14.43
C ARG A 160 -10.73 -1.94 13.86
N GLU A 161 -11.66 -1.26 13.20
CA GLU A 161 -12.95 -1.82 12.79
C GLU A 161 -12.95 -2.37 11.37
N ILE A 162 -12.09 -1.85 10.49
CA ILE A 162 -12.05 -2.23 9.08
C ILE A 162 -10.80 -3.03 8.79
N TYR A 163 -9.61 -2.41 8.92
CA TYR A 163 -8.37 -3.09 8.53
C TYR A 163 -8.06 -4.29 9.43
N PHE A 164 -8.34 -4.19 10.71
CA PHE A 164 -8.16 -5.28 11.69
C PHE A 164 -9.47 -5.97 12.07
N ALA A 165 -10.50 -5.92 11.21
CA ALA A 165 -11.69 -6.75 11.37
C ALA A 165 -11.33 -8.24 11.54
N THR A 166 -12.21 -9.04 12.13
CA THR A 166 -11.94 -10.48 12.38
C THR A 166 -11.84 -11.30 11.09
N SER A 167 -12.42 -10.82 9.99
CA SER A 167 -12.30 -11.36 8.63
C SER A 167 -10.96 -11.04 7.96
N SER A 168 -10.17 -10.11 8.53
CA SER A 168 -8.92 -9.63 7.95
C SER A 168 -7.71 -10.38 8.49
N SER A 169 -6.78 -10.69 7.58
CA SER A 169 -5.45 -11.27 7.87
C SER A 169 -4.42 -10.23 8.29
N VAL A 170 -4.79 -8.94 8.36
CA VAL A 170 -3.88 -7.88 8.80
C VAL A 170 -3.52 -8.10 10.28
N ASP A 171 -2.22 -8.22 10.52
CA ASP A 171 -1.63 -8.36 11.86
C ASP A 171 -0.68 -7.20 12.21
N LEU A 172 -0.26 -6.42 11.22
CA LEU A 172 0.55 -5.22 11.38
C LEU A 172 0.02 -4.09 10.49
N GLY A 173 -0.12 -2.90 11.06
CA GLY A 173 -0.49 -1.70 10.32
C GLY A 173 0.32 -0.51 10.80
N TRP A 174 0.77 0.34 9.88
CA TRP A 174 1.42 1.61 10.22
C TRP A 174 0.58 2.79 9.72
N LEU A 175 0.37 3.77 10.59
CA LEU A 175 -0.07 5.10 10.22
C LEU A 175 1.15 6.02 10.30
N VAL A 176 1.65 6.43 9.14
CA VAL A 176 2.88 7.21 8.98
C VAL A 176 2.51 8.66 8.74
N ASP A 177 2.91 9.53 9.66
CA ASP A 177 2.78 10.98 9.53
C ASP A 177 4.17 11.61 9.39
N PRO A 178 4.62 11.85 8.14
CA PRO A 178 5.94 12.42 7.90
C PRO A 178 6.04 13.90 8.25
N LYS A 179 4.91 14.61 8.39
CA LYS A 179 4.90 16.05 8.70
C LYS A 179 4.99 16.29 10.20
N ASN A 180 4.23 15.54 10.99
CA ASN A 180 4.27 15.60 12.45
C ASN A 180 5.32 14.68 13.06
N LYS A 181 6.13 13.99 12.22
CA LYS A 181 7.22 13.09 12.63
C LYS A 181 6.70 12.06 13.63
N GLN A 182 5.72 11.28 13.19
CA GLN A 182 5.06 10.30 14.03
C GLN A 182 4.68 9.05 13.25
N ILE A 183 4.93 7.89 13.85
CA ILE A 183 4.41 6.61 13.37
C ILE A 183 3.55 6.00 14.47
N TYR A 184 2.33 5.61 14.13
CA TYR A 184 1.49 4.79 15.00
C TYR A 184 1.49 3.35 14.49
N ILE A 185 1.76 2.42 15.39
CA ILE A 185 1.84 0.99 15.09
C ILE A 185 0.59 0.31 15.62
N TYR A 186 -0.11 -0.37 14.73
CA TYR A 186 -1.27 -1.21 15.02
C TYR A 186 -0.84 -2.67 14.94
N ARG A 187 -1.17 -3.45 15.96
CA ARG A 187 -0.90 -4.89 15.99
C ARG A 187 -2.08 -5.66 16.55
N ARG A 188 -2.30 -6.86 16.01
CA ARG A 188 -3.23 -7.85 16.57
C ARG A 188 -2.50 -8.70 17.60
N ARG A 189 -3.07 -8.86 18.80
CA ARG A 189 -2.59 -9.86 19.78
C ARG A 189 -3.13 -11.23 19.43
N VAL A 190 -2.53 -12.28 20.00
CA VAL A 190 -3.06 -13.65 19.94
C VAL A 190 -4.51 -13.73 20.41
N SER A 191 -4.93 -12.87 21.36
CA SER A 191 -6.31 -12.76 21.82
C SER A 191 -7.28 -12.12 20.82
N GLY A 192 -6.81 -11.73 19.63
CA GLY A 192 -7.59 -11.00 18.61
C GLY A 192 -7.70 -9.50 18.85
N VAL A 193 -7.34 -9.01 20.05
CA VAL A 193 -7.43 -7.59 20.42
C VAL A 193 -6.39 -6.77 19.65
N VAL A 194 -6.87 -5.69 19.03
CA VAL A 194 -6.05 -4.71 18.32
C VAL A 194 -5.59 -3.64 19.30
N TYR A 195 -4.30 -3.33 19.31
CA TYR A 195 -3.76 -2.23 20.08
C TYR A 195 -2.92 -1.32 19.18
N ARG A 196 -2.90 -0.04 19.55
CA ARG A 196 -2.09 1.01 18.93
C ARG A 196 -0.99 1.43 19.90
N THR A 197 0.22 1.64 19.40
CA THR A 197 1.31 2.30 20.13
C THR A 197 1.83 3.48 19.33
N SER A 198 2.06 4.61 20.01
CA SER A 198 2.82 5.72 19.46
C SER A 198 4.31 5.37 19.48
N HIS A 199 4.98 5.44 18.33
CA HIS A 199 6.41 5.07 18.18
C HIS A 199 7.34 6.28 18.01
N GLY A 200 6.79 7.45 17.69
CA GLY A 200 7.57 8.61 17.26
C GLY A 200 8.14 8.44 15.86
N TRP A 201 9.15 9.24 15.52
CA TRP A 201 9.86 9.20 14.24
C TRP A 201 11.21 8.52 14.36
N ASN A 202 11.17 7.20 14.53
CA ASN A 202 12.36 6.36 14.59
C ASN A 202 12.15 5.15 13.70
N ASN A 203 13.26 4.49 13.33
CA ASN A 203 13.20 3.25 12.56
C ASN A 203 12.25 2.24 13.21
N VAL A 204 11.45 1.56 12.39
CA VAL A 204 10.38 0.65 12.85
C VAL A 204 10.62 -0.76 12.36
N ASN A 205 10.73 -1.72 13.28
CA ASN A 205 10.87 -3.12 12.92
C ASN A 205 9.52 -3.77 12.54
N GLY A 206 9.52 -4.53 11.46
CA GLY A 206 8.36 -5.27 10.94
C GLY A 206 7.94 -6.48 11.79
N GLY A 207 8.80 -6.93 12.70
CA GLY A 207 8.54 -8.05 13.61
C GLY A 207 8.30 -9.36 12.86
N SER A 208 7.42 -10.20 13.41
CA SER A 208 7.06 -11.50 12.80
C SER A 208 6.29 -11.38 11.49
N VAL A 209 5.62 -10.24 11.24
CA VAL A 209 4.83 -10.04 10.01
C VAL A 209 5.75 -9.74 8.81
N LEU A 210 6.85 -9.01 9.05
CA LEU A 210 7.88 -8.74 8.05
C LEU A 210 9.27 -9.08 8.64
N PRO A 211 9.65 -10.38 8.67
CA PRO A 211 10.86 -10.82 9.35
C PRO A 211 12.13 -10.14 8.82
N GLY A 212 12.88 -9.50 9.73
CA GLY A 212 14.12 -8.80 9.40
C GLY A 212 13.93 -7.47 8.67
N PHE A 213 12.71 -7.06 8.35
CA PHE A 213 12.45 -5.74 7.78
C PHE A 213 12.51 -4.66 8.87
N THR A 214 13.15 -3.54 8.54
CA THR A 214 13.10 -2.31 9.33
C THR A 214 12.84 -1.17 8.38
N LEU A 215 11.82 -0.36 8.66
CA LEU A 215 11.58 0.89 7.94
C LEU A 215 12.58 1.93 8.42
N GLU A 216 13.36 2.46 7.49
CA GLU A 216 14.35 3.51 7.73
C GLU A 216 13.71 4.88 7.48
N VAL A 217 13.38 5.60 8.55
CA VAL A 217 12.64 6.86 8.46
C VAL A 217 13.47 7.99 7.86
N GLN A 218 14.80 7.93 7.98
CA GLN A 218 15.69 8.91 7.36
C GLN A 218 15.54 8.95 5.84
N LYS A 219 15.37 7.79 5.19
CA LYS A 219 15.18 7.74 3.74
C LYS A 219 13.85 8.37 3.31
N ILE A 220 12.83 8.32 4.18
CA ILE A 220 11.57 9.05 3.96
C ILE A 220 11.84 10.56 4.02
N ASP A 221 12.60 11.00 5.02
CA ASP A 221 12.95 12.42 5.17
C ASP A 221 13.77 12.93 3.99
N ASP A 222 14.78 12.18 3.56
CA ASP A 222 15.61 12.49 2.39
C ASP A 222 14.75 12.59 1.12
N THR A 223 13.78 11.68 0.96
CA THR A 223 12.86 11.62 -0.20
C THR A 223 11.99 12.87 -0.34
N ILE A 224 11.54 13.45 0.78
CA ILE A 224 10.67 14.64 0.78
C ILE A 224 11.42 15.93 1.12
N SER A 225 12.74 15.85 1.28
CA SER A 225 13.59 17.01 1.46
C SER A 225 13.70 17.79 0.14
N GLN A 226 13.68 19.11 0.25
CA GLN A 226 13.98 20.00 -0.88
C GLN A 226 15.45 20.40 -0.93
N GLU A 227 16.25 19.97 0.05
CA GLU A 227 17.68 20.25 0.10
C GLU A 227 18.44 19.28 -0.81
N SER A 228 19.26 19.82 -1.71
CA SER A 228 20.18 18.99 -2.48
C SER A 228 21.29 18.49 -1.56
N SER A 229 21.37 17.17 -1.39
CA SER A 229 22.63 16.56 -0.95
C SER A 229 23.63 16.68 -2.10
N GLU A 230 24.27 17.83 -2.24
CA GLU A 230 25.46 17.98 -3.08
C GLU A 230 26.58 17.14 -2.46
N SER A 231 26.57 15.83 -2.72
CA SER A 231 27.78 15.05 -2.56
C SER A 231 28.72 15.51 -3.67
N SER A 232 29.71 16.32 -3.32
CA SER A 232 30.89 16.56 -4.16
C SER A 232 31.50 15.21 -4.50
N SER A 233 31.15 14.64 -5.66
CA SER A 233 31.88 13.50 -6.18
C SER A 233 33.24 14.02 -6.61
N SER A 234 34.30 13.58 -5.93
CA SER A 234 35.61 13.56 -6.53
C SER A 234 35.50 12.80 -7.86
N ASP A 235 36.10 13.34 -8.92
CA ASP A 235 36.20 12.75 -10.27
C ASP A 235 37.05 11.46 -10.30
N GLU A 236 36.95 10.60 -9.29
CA GLU A 236 37.56 9.27 -9.29
C GLU A 236 36.65 8.31 -10.06
N GLU A 237 37.23 7.59 -11.02
CA GLU A 237 36.54 6.50 -11.72
C GLU A 237 36.06 5.47 -10.69
N LEU A 238 34.75 5.47 -10.40
CA LEU A 238 34.12 4.49 -9.51
C LEU A 238 34.34 3.09 -10.11
N GLN A 239 35.07 2.22 -9.40
CA GLN A 239 35.20 0.81 -9.78
C GLN A 239 34.53 -0.07 -8.72
N ILE A 240 33.44 -0.74 -9.10
CA ILE A 240 32.65 -1.57 -8.20
C ILE A 240 32.71 -3.02 -8.69
N ASN A 241 33.31 -3.90 -7.89
CA ASN A 241 33.37 -5.34 -8.20
C ASN A 241 32.19 -6.06 -7.54
N CYS A 242 31.47 -6.86 -8.32
CA CYS A 242 30.41 -7.71 -7.78
C CYS A 242 30.98 -8.81 -6.87
N PRO A 243 30.53 -8.91 -5.61
CA PRO A 243 31.10 -9.87 -4.65
C PRO A 243 30.75 -11.33 -4.96
N GLU A 244 29.79 -11.60 -5.85
CA GLU A 244 29.33 -12.95 -6.16
C GLU A 244 29.85 -13.50 -7.49
N CYS A 245 30.29 -12.66 -8.42
CA CYS A 245 30.73 -13.12 -9.74
C CYS A 245 31.83 -12.27 -10.40
N GLU A 246 32.46 -11.37 -9.64
CA GLU A 246 33.66 -10.62 -10.04
C GLU A 246 33.52 -9.73 -11.29
N ILE A 247 32.28 -9.50 -11.76
CA ILE A 247 32.01 -8.51 -12.82
C ILE A 247 32.18 -7.11 -12.25
N THR A 248 32.91 -6.28 -12.98
CA THR A 248 33.23 -4.89 -12.62
C THR A 248 32.25 -3.90 -13.27
N PHE A 249 31.87 -2.87 -12.53
CA PHE A 249 30.96 -1.81 -12.97
C PHE A 249 31.59 -0.44 -12.70
N SER A 250 31.31 0.52 -13.59
CA SER A 250 31.76 1.89 -13.47
C SER A 250 30.74 2.83 -12.81
N ASP A 251 29.54 2.33 -12.48
CA ASP A 251 28.49 3.11 -11.84
C ASP A 251 27.62 2.24 -10.91
N ARG A 252 27.04 2.89 -9.90
CA ARG A 252 26.22 2.21 -8.88
C ARG A 252 24.93 1.62 -9.46
N TYR A 253 24.34 2.24 -10.48
CA TYR A 253 23.06 1.80 -11.02
C TYR A 253 23.21 0.47 -11.77
N THR A 254 24.20 0.35 -12.65
CA THR A 254 24.47 -0.90 -13.38
C THR A 254 24.89 -2.03 -12.44
N PHE A 255 25.71 -1.72 -11.43
CA PHE A 255 26.04 -2.68 -10.37
C PHE A 255 24.78 -3.18 -9.63
N MET A 256 23.94 -2.29 -9.12
CA MET A 256 22.73 -2.68 -8.37
C MET A 256 21.75 -3.46 -9.25
N LYS A 257 21.59 -3.08 -10.52
CA LYS A 257 20.76 -3.80 -11.49
C LYS A 257 21.30 -5.19 -11.78
N HIS A 258 22.62 -5.33 -11.93
CA HIS A 258 23.26 -6.63 -12.10
C HIS A 258 23.03 -7.50 -10.87
N TYR A 259 23.33 -6.99 -9.67
CA TYR A 259 23.18 -7.73 -8.44
C TYR A 259 21.74 -8.21 -8.23
N GLU A 260 20.76 -7.33 -8.45
CA GLU A 260 19.35 -7.70 -8.35
C GLU A 260 18.99 -8.82 -9.34
N ASN A 261 19.39 -8.73 -10.60
CA ASN A 261 18.96 -9.68 -11.63
C ASN A 261 19.69 -11.02 -11.59
N SER A 262 20.98 -11.00 -11.28
CA SER A 262 21.84 -12.19 -11.32
C SER A 262 21.85 -12.95 -10.00
N HIS A 263 21.72 -12.23 -8.87
CA HIS A 263 22.00 -12.81 -7.55
C HIS A 263 20.79 -12.76 -6.61
N ALA A 264 20.08 -11.62 -6.54
CA ALA A 264 18.94 -11.46 -5.63
C ALA A 264 17.63 -12.06 -6.16
N ARG A 265 17.33 -11.90 -7.45
CA ARG A 265 16.12 -12.44 -8.10
C ARG A 265 16.35 -13.88 -8.53
N ARG A 266 16.26 -14.82 -7.59
CA ARG A 266 16.18 -16.26 -7.93
C ARG A 266 14.78 -16.63 -8.40
N TRP A 267 14.38 -16.19 -9.59
CA TRP A 267 13.29 -16.89 -10.29
C TRP A 267 13.83 -18.28 -10.61
N ARG A 268 13.35 -19.31 -9.90
CA ARG A 268 13.56 -20.69 -10.36
C ARG A 268 13.10 -20.71 -11.82
N LYS A 269 14.04 -20.90 -12.76
CA LYS A 269 13.70 -21.46 -14.07
C LYS A 269 12.89 -22.70 -13.72
N ARG A 270 11.58 -22.69 -14.01
CA ARG A 270 10.82 -23.93 -14.02
C ARG A 270 11.48 -24.74 -15.13
N GLU A 271 12.24 -25.76 -14.75
CA GLU A 271 12.51 -26.90 -15.61
C GLU A 271 11.19 -27.61 -15.92
#